data_AF-A0A545T341-F1
#
_entry.id   AF-A0A545T341-F1
#
_cell.length_a   1.000
_cell.length_b   1.000
_cell.length_c   1.000
_cell.angle_alpha   90.00
_cell.angle_beta   90.00
_cell.angle_gamma   90.00
#
_symmetry.space_group_name_H-M   'P 1'
#
loop_
_entity.id
_entity.type
_entity.pdbx_description
1 polymer ?
#
loop_
_entity_poly.entity_id
_entity_poly.type
_entity_poly.pdbx_seq_one_letter_code
_entity_poly.pdbx_strand_id
1 'polypeptide(L)'
;MQIFSLLDWIALGFFLICWSGYALFASRFQEKVPNISKNLSQLRGLWMKSLIERDIRIADATTLGILQRTVTFFASTTILILAGLLAVLGASEKVMKLAQALPFVAEHTQSAWELKILVLVIIFIYAFFKFSWSVRQYNFALVIFGAAPKPGSANADEYASHSNDLLTAANNSFNFGLRSYNFAMAILAWFVHPILFMLLTAWVVAILYRREFHSRTLKAMRGAIQLSGGKPV
;
A
#
# COMPACT_ATOMS: atom_id res chain seq x y z
N MET A 1 19.07 29.96 14.78
CA MET A 1 19.19 28.49 14.75
C MET A 1 18.45 27.96 13.53
N GLN A 2 19.16 27.56 12.48
CA GLN A 2 18.52 26.87 11.35
C GLN A 2 18.34 25.39 11.73
N ILE A 3 17.09 24.95 11.86
CA ILE A 3 16.75 23.57 12.21
C ILE A 3 17.13 22.60 11.06
N PHE A 4 17.09 23.09 9.82
CA PHE A 4 17.40 22.33 8.61
C PHE A 4 18.19 23.17 7.62
N SER A 5 19.06 22.52 6.84
CA SER A 5 19.69 23.13 5.69
C SER A 5 18.65 23.37 4.57
N LEU A 6 18.93 24.27 3.63
CA LEU A 6 18.08 24.46 2.45
C LEU A 6 17.86 23.13 1.69
N LEU A 7 18.88 22.27 1.68
CA LEU A 7 18.84 20.96 1.04
C LEU A 7 17.85 20.00 1.70
N ASP A 8 17.71 20.02 3.02
CA ASP A 8 16.72 19.21 3.74
C ASP A 8 15.29 19.61 3.40
N TRP A 9 15.03 20.92 3.30
CA TRP A 9 13.72 21.43 2.89
C TRP A 9 13.38 21.04 1.45
N ILE A 10 14.35 21.13 0.54
CA ILE A 10 14.20 20.66 -0.84
C ILE A 10 13.92 19.16 -0.86
N ALA A 11 14.65 18.37 -0.09
CA ALA A 11 14.46 16.92 -0.04
C ALA A 11 13.09 16.52 0.52
N LEU A 12 12.61 17.20 1.56
CA LEU A 12 11.27 17.01 2.11
C LEU A 12 10.18 17.40 1.10
N GLY A 13 10.35 18.54 0.42
CA GLY A 13 9.43 18.98 -0.65
C GLY A 13 9.37 17.97 -1.80
N PHE A 14 10.53 17.50 -2.27
CA PHE A 14 10.64 16.46 -3.29
C PHE A 14 9.94 15.16 -2.86
N PHE A 15 10.13 14.75 -1.61
CA PHE A 15 9.47 13.58 -1.04
C PHE A 15 7.95 13.74 -0.99
N LEU A 16 7.43 14.87 -0.53
CA LEU A 16 5.98 15.12 -0.46
C LEU A 16 5.35 15.16 -1.86
N ILE A 17 6.05 15.72 -2.85
CA ILE A 17 5.64 15.71 -4.26
C ILE A 17 5.63 14.28 -4.80
N CYS A 18 6.68 13.49 -4.55
CA CYS A 18 6.74 12.10 -5.00
C CYS A 18 5.66 11.23 -4.34
N TRP A 19 5.47 11.37 -3.02
CA TRP A 19 4.46 10.66 -2.26
C TRP A 19 3.06 10.97 -2.77
N SER A 20 2.68 12.26 -2.76
CA SER A 20 1.34 12.71 -3.15
C SER A 20 1.11 12.52 -4.64
N GLY A 21 2.11 12.83 -5.47
CA GLY A 21 2.09 12.65 -6.91
C GLY A 21 1.90 11.19 -7.29
N TYR A 22 2.63 10.25 -6.67
CA TYR A 22 2.43 8.83 -6.92
C TYR A 22 1.07 8.34 -6.42
N ALA A 23 0.61 8.80 -5.25
CA ALA A 23 -0.71 8.44 -4.74
C ALA A 23 -1.85 8.89 -5.67
N LEU A 24 -1.77 10.10 -6.23
CA LEU A 24 -2.73 10.65 -7.19
C LEU A 24 -2.60 10.00 -8.57
N PHE A 25 -1.37 9.76 -9.03
CA PHE A 25 -1.12 9.07 -10.28
C PHE A 25 -1.72 7.66 -10.24
N ALA A 26 -1.40 6.91 -9.19
CA ALA A 26 -1.85 5.53 -9.05
C ALA A 26 -3.33 5.38 -8.68
N SER A 27 -4.05 6.44 -8.33
CA SER A 27 -5.52 6.43 -8.22
C SER A 27 -6.19 6.83 -9.54
N ARG A 28 -5.71 7.87 -10.23
CA ARG A 28 -6.29 8.36 -11.50
C ARG A 28 -5.97 7.48 -12.71
N PHE A 29 -4.81 6.84 -12.75
CA PHE A 29 -4.39 6.01 -13.88
C PHE A 29 -4.82 4.54 -13.77
N GLN A 30 -5.58 4.15 -12.73
CA GLN A 30 -6.15 2.80 -12.63
C GLN A 30 -7.11 2.48 -13.78
N GLU A 31 -7.86 3.48 -14.24
CA GLU A 31 -8.91 3.31 -15.25
C GLU A 31 -8.37 3.41 -16.69
N LYS A 32 -7.39 4.29 -16.92
CA LYS A 32 -6.98 4.75 -18.26
C LYS A 32 -5.86 3.93 -18.91
N VAL A 33 -5.01 3.24 -18.14
CA VAL A 33 -3.85 2.51 -18.70
C VAL A 33 -3.91 1.05 -18.26
N PRO A 34 -3.65 0.08 -19.16
CA PRO A 34 -3.59 -1.33 -18.78
C PRO A 34 -2.43 -1.56 -17.80
N ASN A 35 -2.79 -1.78 -16.54
CA ASN A 35 -1.88 -2.03 -15.42
C ASN A 35 -2.30 -3.31 -14.69
N ILE A 36 -1.45 -3.78 -13.75
CA ILE A 36 -1.72 -5.00 -12.97
C ILE A 36 -3.06 -4.93 -12.23
N SER A 37 -3.41 -3.78 -11.66
CA SER A 37 -4.64 -3.58 -10.91
C SER A 37 -5.89 -3.79 -11.76
N LYS A 38 -5.88 -3.31 -13.02
CA LYS A 38 -6.99 -3.48 -13.97
C LYS A 38 -7.17 -4.94 -14.38
N ASN A 39 -6.08 -5.62 -14.72
CA ASN A 39 -6.13 -7.06 -15.05
C ASN A 39 -6.56 -7.90 -13.84
N LEU A 40 -6.11 -7.54 -12.64
CA LEU A 40 -6.55 -8.22 -11.41
C LEU A 40 -8.04 -8.01 -11.15
N SER A 41 -8.55 -6.80 -11.43
CA SER A 41 -9.98 -6.51 -11.35
C SER A 41 -10.79 -7.37 -12.32
N GLN A 42 -10.33 -7.56 -13.56
CA GLN A 42 -10.99 -8.45 -14.51
C GLN A 42 -11.01 -9.90 -14.04
N LEU A 43 -9.88 -10.43 -13.56
CA LEU A 43 -9.81 -11.78 -13.01
C LEU A 43 -10.71 -11.95 -11.78
N ARG A 44 -10.81 -10.94 -10.92
CA ARG A 44 -11.73 -10.94 -9.78
C ARG A 44 -13.19 -10.91 -10.22
N GLY A 45 -13.53 -10.17 -11.29
CA GLY A 45 -14.86 -10.22 -11.90
C GLY A 45 -15.22 -11.62 -12.40
N LEU A 46 -14.29 -12.30 -13.09
CA LEU A 46 -14.48 -13.70 -13.50
C LEU A 46 -14.64 -14.62 -12.30
N TRP A 47 -13.81 -14.43 -11.27
CA TRP A 47 -13.92 -15.17 -10.01
C TRP A 47 -15.30 -14.98 -9.36
N MET A 48 -15.86 -13.77 -9.35
CA MET A 48 -17.18 -13.49 -8.79
C MET A 48 -18.30 -14.18 -9.57
N LYS A 49 -18.22 -14.19 -10.90
CA LYS A 49 -19.18 -14.93 -11.74
C LYS A 49 -19.15 -16.42 -11.45
N SER A 50 -17.96 -17.02 -11.43
CA SER A 50 -17.80 -18.43 -11.08
C SER A 50 -18.23 -18.75 -9.64
N LEU A 51 -18.03 -17.82 -8.70
CA LEU A 51 -18.46 -17.99 -7.31
C LEU A 51 -19.99 -18.11 -7.19
N ILE A 52 -20.74 -17.31 -7.94
CA ILE A 52 -22.21 -17.33 -7.92
C ILE A 52 -22.74 -18.66 -8.43
N GLU A 53 -22.12 -19.23 -9.47
CA GLU A 53 -22.51 -20.51 -10.07
C GLU A 53 -22.15 -21.73 -9.21
N ARG A 54 -21.24 -21.59 -8.23
CA ARG A 54 -20.85 -22.70 -7.35
C ARG A 54 -21.85 -22.91 -6.22
N ASP A 55 -22.23 -24.17 -6.01
CA ASP A 55 -23.00 -24.61 -4.85
C ASP A 55 -22.18 -24.57 -3.55
N ILE A 56 -20.90 -24.97 -3.62
CA ILE A 56 -19.98 -24.99 -2.47
C ILE A 56 -19.00 -23.82 -2.58
N ARG A 57 -19.11 -22.85 -1.66
CA ARG A 57 -18.36 -21.58 -1.68
C ARG A 57 -17.31 -21.44 -0.57
N ILE A 58 -17.07 -22.52 0.18
CA ILE A 58 -16.18 -22.51 1.36
C ILE A 58 -14.75 -22.13 0.98
N ALA A 59 -14.24 -22.64 -0.16
CA ALA A 59 -12.89 -22.35 -0.63
C ALA A 59 -12.69 -20.85 -0.96
N ASP A 60 -13.70 -20.22 -1.56
CA ASP A 60 -13.65 -18.80 -1.92
C ASP A 60 -13.70 -17.91 -0.67
N ALA A 61 -14.61 -18.20 0.26
CA ALA A 61 -14.69 -17.52 1.55
C ALA A 61 -13.39 -17.69 2.37
N THR A 62 -12.78 -18.87 2.33
CA THR A 62 -11.50 -19.15 3.00
C THR A 62 -10.36 -18.33 2.41
N THR A 63 -10.29 -18.25 1.08
CA THR A 63 -9.28 -17.44 0.36
C THR A 63 -9.40 -15.97 0.73
N LEU A 64 -10.62 -15.44 0.77
CA LEU A 64 -10.87 -14.07 1.20
C LEU A 64 -10.50 -13.84 2.67
N GLY A 65 -10.77 -14.82 3.53
CA GLY A 65 -10.36 -14.80 4.94
C GLY A 65 -8.83 -14.80 5.13
N ILE A 66 -8.07 -15.49 4.27
CA ILE A 66 -6.59 -15.43 4.29
C ILE A 66 -6.11 -14.01 3.97
N LEU A 67 -6.66 -13.39 2.91
CA LEU A 67 -6.33 -12.00 2.54
C LEU A 67 -6.62 -11.01 3.67
N GLN A 68 -7.80 -11.13 4.29
CA GLN A 68 -8.21 -10.30 5.42
C GLN A 68 -7.23 -10.44 6.60
N ARG A 69 -6.78 -11.66 6.92
CA ARG A 69 -5.79 -11.90 7.99
C ARG A 69 -4.43 -11.28 7.66
N THR A 70 -3.98 -11.36 6.41
CA THR A 70 -2.74 -10.69 5.98
C THR A 70 -2.82 -9.19 6.17
N VAL A 71 -3.93 -8.55 5.80
CA VAL A 71 -4.13 -7.10 6.01
C VAL A 71 -4.14 -6.76 7.50
N THR A 72 -4.81 -7.58 8.31
CA THR A 72 -4.85 -7.40 9.77
C THR A 72 -3.46 -7.51 10.39
N PHE A 73 -2.64 -8.47 9.94
CA PHE A 73 -1.24 -8.59 10.37
C PHE A 73 -0.45 -7.30 10.12
N PHE A 74 -0.54 -6.71 8.92
CA PHE A 74 0.10 -5.43 8.62
C PHE A 74 -0.40 -4.27 9.49
N ALA A 75 -1.71 -4.23 9.80
CA ALA A 75 -2.25 -3.24 10.72
C ALA A 75 -1.64 -3.37 12.12
N SER A 76 -1.54 -4.58 12.65
CA SER A 76 -0.91 -4.87 13.95
C SER A 76 0.58 -4.52 13.95
N THR A 77 1.32 -4.88 12.91
CA THR A 77 2.73 -4.49 12.77
C THR A 77 2.89 -2.97 12.74
N THR A 78 1.96 -2.24 12.13
CA THR A 78 2.00 -0.77 12.10
C THR A 78 1.86 -0.16 13.50
N ILE A 79 1.01 -0.73 14.36
CA ILE A 79 0.90 -0.29 15.77
C ILE A 79 2.22 -0.50 16.52
N LEU A 80 2.87 -1.66 16.32
CA LEU A 80 4.15 -1.95 16.95
C LEU A 80 5.25 -0.98 16.49
N ILE A 81 5.29 -0.68 15.19
CA ILE A 81 6.23 0.31 14.63
C ILE A 81 5.94 1.69 15.24
N LEU A 82 4.68 2.11 15.33
CA LEU A 82 4.31 3.39 15.95
C LEU A 82 4.74 3.45 17.41
N ALA A 83 4.50 2.39 18.20
CA ALA A 83 4.96 2.31 19.58
C ALA A 83 6.50 2.42 19.67
N GLY A 84 7.22 1.75 18.79
CA GLY A 84 8.68 1.85 18.69
C GLY A 84 9.16 3.25 18.34
N LEU A 85 8.54 3.91 17.36
CA LEU A 85 8.89 5.29 16.97
C LEU A 85 8.61 6.29 18.09
N LEU A 86 7.49 6.15 18.80
CA LEU A 86 7.16 6.99 19.95
C LEU A 86 8.12 6.77 21.13
N ALA A 87 8.52 5.52 21.37
CA ALA A 87 9.54 5.21 22.39
C ALA A 87 10.90 5.84 22.03
N VAL A 88 11.31 5.77 20.75
CA VAL A 88 12.53 6.42 20.26
C VAL A 88 12.42 7.95 20.37
N LEU A 89 11.24 8.53 20.11
CA LEU A 89 11.00 9.96 20.27
C LEU A 89 11.15 10.40 21.73
N GLY A 90 10.60 9.62 22.68
CA GLY A 90 10.74 9.89 24.12
C GLY A 90 12.15 9.65 24.67
N ALA A 91 12.99 8.89 23.96
CA ALA A 91 14.38 8.63 24.32
C ALA A 91 15.38 9.24 23.31
N SER A 92 14.99 10.34 22.64
CA SER A 92 15.71 10.92 21.50
C SER A 92 17.17 11.23 21.82
N GLU A 93 17.45 11.84 22.98
CA GLU A 93 18.81 12.18 23.42
C GLU A 93 19.74 10.96 23.51
N LYS A 94 19.26 9.86 24.10
CA LYS A 94 20.07 8.64 24.29
C LYS A 94 20.32 7.94 22.97
N VAL A 95 19.29 7.84 22.12
CA VAL A 95 19.40 7.22 20.80
C VAL A 95 20.30 8.04 19.88
N MET A 96 20.20 9.37 19.92
CA MET A 96 21.04 10.25 19.11
C MET A 96 22.52 10.16 19.51
N LYS A 97 22.84 10.10 20.81
CA LYS A 97 24.22 9.88 21.29
C LYS A 97 24.81 8.55 20.78
N LEU A 98 24.01 7.48 20.76
CA LEU A 98 24.43 6.20 20.20
C LEU A 98 24.60 6.26 18.68
N ALA A 99 23.72 6.97 17.98
CA ALA A 99 23.78 7.14 16.53
C ALA A 99 24.98 8.00 16.09
N GLN A 100 25.34 9.03 16.85
CA GLN A 100 26.53 9.86 16.60
C GLN A 100 27.85 9.11 16.76
N ALA A 101 27.85 7.96 17.43
CA ALA A 101 29.03 7.08 17.46
C ALA A 101 29.27 6.36 16.12
N LEU A 102 28.31 6.40 15.19
CA LEU A 102 28.46 5.83 13.85
C LEU A 102 29.08 6.87 12.89
N PRO A 103 30.10 6.48 12.10
CA PRO A 103 30.86 7.41 11.27
C PRO A 103 30.08 8.00 10.08
N PHE A 104 28.86 7.52 9.81
CA PHE A 104 28.05 7.92 8.66
C PHE A 104 26.84 8.79 9.03
N VAL A 105 26.61 9.08 10.31
CA VAL A 105 25.46 9.88 10.75
C VAL A 105 25.89 11.33 10.84
N ALA A 106 25.30 12.20 10.01
CA ALA A 106 25.60 13.63 10.04
C ALA A 106 25.24 14.24 11.41
N GLU A 107 26.03 15.22 11.85
CA GLU A 107 25.72 15.99 13.06
C GLU A 107 24.41 16.74 12.86
N HIS A 108 23.36 16.25 13.51
CA HIS A 108 22.03 16.84 13.47
C HIS A 108 21.68 17.44 14.82
N THR A 109 20.95 18.57 14.78
CA THR A 109 20.32 19.12 15.98
C THR A 109 19.25 18.13 16.48
N GLN A 110 19.05 18.08 17.80
CA GLN A 110 18.01 17.24 18.40
C GLN A 110 16.64 17.48 17.77
N SER A 111 16.27 18.75 17.53
CA SER A 111 15.01 19.12 16.89
C SER A 111 14.87 18.57 15.47
N ALA A 112 15.97 18.50 14.69
CA ALA A 112 15.95 17.91 13.35
C ALA A 112 15.72 16.38 13.41
N TRP A 113 16.34 15.70 14.37
CA TRP A 113 16.14 14.26 14.58
C TRP A 113 14.70 13.93 14.97
N GLU A 114 14.14 14.69 15.91
CA GLU A 114 12.75 14.55 16.37
C GLU A 114 11.77 14.79 15.23
N LEU A 115 12.00 15.80 14.37
CA LEU A 115 11.13 16.03 13.21
C LEU A 115 11.16 14.86 12.23
N LYS A 116 12.34 14.26 11.95
CA LYS A 116 12.44 13.08 11.06
C LYS A 116 11.62 11.90 11.59
N ILE A 117 11.67 11.64 12.90
CA ILE A 117 10.84 10.62 13.55
C ILE A 117 9.35 10.99 13.45
N LEU A 118 9.00 12.26 13.69
CA LEU A 118 7.61 12.72 13.62
C LEU A 118 7.02 12.54 12.20
N VAL A 119 7.82 12.77 11.15
CA VAL A 119 7.42 12.48 9.76
C VAL A 119 7.14 10.99 9.57
N LEU A 120 8.00 10.09 10.09
CA LEU A 120 7.73 8.64 10.08
C LEU A 120 6.44 8.29 10.83
N VAL A 121 6.22 8.88 12.01
CA VAL A 121 5.01 8.66 12.80
C VAL A 121 3.75 9.05 12.00
N ILE A 122 3.73 10.23 11.38
CA ILE A 122 2.60 10.68 10.54
C ILE A 122 2.31 9.67 9.41
N ILE A 123 3.36 9.17 8.77
CA ILE A 123 3.26 8.19 7.69
C ILE A 123 2.69 6.86 8.16
N PHE A 124 3.16 6.35 9.30
CA PHE A 124 2.66 5.10 9.83
C PHE A 124 1.25 5.24 10.41
N ILE A 125 0.86 6.42 10.93
CA ILE A 125 -0.54 6.71 11.26
C ILE A 125 -1.41 6.62 10.00
N TYR A 126 -0.99 7.25 8.90
CA TYR A 126 -1.70 7.14 7.62
C TYR A 126 -1.78 5.68 7.14
N ALA A 127 -0.69 4.92 7.23
CA ALA A 127 -0.67 3.50 6.86
C ALA A 127 -1.64 2.67 7.71
N PHE A 128 -1.68 2.93 9.02
CA PHE A 128 -2.59 2.27 9.96
C PHE A 128 -4.05 2.48 9.56
N PHE A 129 -4.45 3.73 9.28
CA PHE A 129 -5.82 4.02 8.84
C PHE A 129 -6.15 3.35 7.51
N LYS A 130 -5.21 3.30 6.56
CA LYS A 130 -5.40 2.59 5.28
C LYS A 130 -5.57 1.09 5.46
N PHE A 131 -4.78 0.45 6.32
CA PHE A 131 -4.95 -0.97 6.63
C PHE A 131 -6.24 -1.24 7.40
N SER A 132 -6.57 -0.42 8.40
CA SER A 132 -7.84 -0.53 9.14
C SER A 132 -9.06 -0.42 8.22
N TRP A 133 -9.04 0.54 7.28
CA TRP A 133 -10.09 0.66 6.28
C TRP A 133 -10.15 -0.55 5.34
N SER A 134 -9.00 -1.07 4.92
CA SER A 134 -8.92 -2.28 4.10
C SER A 134 -9.50 -3.50 4.82
N VAL A 135 -9.19 -3.70 6.11
CA VAL A 135 -9.77 -4.78 6.94
C VAL A 135 -11.30 -4.69 6.93
N ARG A 136 -11.86 -3.49 7.13
CA ARG A 136 -13.31 -3.28 7.11
C ARG A 136 -13.91 -3.63 5.75
N GLN A 137 -13.29 -3.20 4.66
CA GLN A 137 -13.75 -3.52 3.30
C GLN A 137 -13.68 -5.02 2.99
N TYR A 138 -12.66 -5.73 3.47
CA TYR A 138 -12.59 -7.20 3.35
C TYR A 138 -13.66 -7.91 4.19
N ASN A 139 -13.97 -7.40 5.38
CA ASN A 139 -15.08 -7.93 6.19
C ASN A 139 -16.43 -7.73 5.47
N PHE A 140 -16.64 -6.59 4.82
CA PHE A 140 -17.82 -6.37 3.99
C PHE A 140 -17.88 -7.35 2.81
N ALA A 141 -16.74 -7.62 2.16
CA ALA A 141 -16.68 -8.59 1.07
C ALA A 141 -17.00 -10.02 1.53
N LEU A 142 -16.63 -10.42 2.75
CA LEU A 142 -17.03 -11.70 3.32
C LEU A 142 -18.55 -11.81 3.49
N VAL A 143 -19.22 -10.73 3.92
CA VAL A 143 -20.68 -10.68 4.02
C VAL A 143 -21.33 -10.80 2.64
N ILE A 144 -20.80 -10.08 1.64
CA ILE A 144 -21.26 -10.19 0.24
C ILE A 144 -21.10 -11.63 -0.26
N PHE A 145 -19.99 -12.30 0.04
CA PHE A 145 -19.80 -13.70 -0.38
C PHE A 145 -20.83 -14.63 0.27
N GLY A 146 -21.15 -14.40 1.55
CA GLY A 146 -22.20 -15.15 2.25
C GLY A 146 -23.61 -14.88 1.71
N ALA A 147 -23.86 -13.67 1.22
CA ALA A 147 -25.13 -13.24 0.64
C ALA A 147 -25.21 -13.44 -0.88
N ALA A 148 -24.23 -14.11 -1.49
CA ALA A 148 -24.18 -14.28 -2.94
C ALA A 148 -25.44 -14.99 -3.46
N PRO A 149 -26.04 -14.52 -4.55
CA PRO A 149 -27.32 -15.02 -5.03
C PRO A 149 -27.20 -16.47 -5.53
N LYS A 150 -28.35 -17.12 -5.73
CA LYS A 150 -28.39 -18.49 -6.30
C LYS A 150 -27.99 -18.48 -7.78
N PRO A 151 -27.46 -19.61 -8.29
CA PRO A 151 -27.26 -19.80 -9.73
C PRO A 151 -28.53 -19.50 -10.53
N GLY A 152 -28.40 -18.85 -11.68
CA GLY A 152 -29.53 -18.50 -12.56
C GLY A 152 -30.34 -17.26 -12.15
N SER A 153 -29.90 -16.52 -11.12
CA SER A 153 -30.52 -15.24 -10.75
C SER A 153 -30.27 -14.17 -11.84
N ALA A 154 -31.31 -13.41 -12.19
CA ALA A 154 -31.25 -12.41 -13.26
C ALA A 154 -30.19 -11.31 -13.01
N ASN A 155 -29.90 -11.01 -11.75
CA ASN A 155 -28.99 -9.93 -11.35
C ASN A 155 -27.58 -10.45 -10.98
N ALA A 156 -27.22 -11.68 -11.34
CA ALA A 156 -25.93 -12.29 -10.99
C ALA A 156 -24.73 -11.48 -11.48
N ASP A 157 -24.79 -10.97 -12.71
CA ASP A 157 -23.70 -10.19 -13.31
C ASP A 157 -23.49 -8.84 -12.62
N GLU A 158 -24.59 -8.14 -12.30
CA GLU A 158 -24.54 -6.87 -11.58
C GLU A 158 -24.02 -7.06 -10.15
N TYR A 159 -24.46 -8.12 -9.48
CA TYR A 159 -23.95 -8.51 -8.16
C TYR A 159 -22.44 -8.79 -8.20
N ALA A 160 -21.98 -9.53 -9.21
CA ALA A 160 -20.56 -9.83 -9.41
C ALA A 160 -19.74 -8.55 -9.65
N SER A 161 -20.27 -7.59 -10.42
CA SER A 161 -19.62 -6.31 -10.67
C SER A 161 -19.44 -5.50 -9.38
N HIS A 162 -20.51 -5.30 -8.61
CA HIS A 162 -20.43 -4.56 -7.35
C HIS A 162 -19.55 -5.24 -6.30
N SER A 163 -19.57 -6.57 -6.25
CA SER A 163 -18.68 -7.36 -5.39
C SER A 163 -17.21 -7.13 -5.77
N ASN A 164 -16.91 -7.10 -7.07
CA ASN A 164 -15.57 -6.82 -7.57
C ASN A 164 -15.11 -5.38 -7.28
N ASP A 165 -16.01 -4.40 -7.34
CA ASP A 165 -15.69 -3.00 -6.99
C ASP A 165 -15.29 -2.87 -5.52
N LEU A 166 -16.03 -3.52 -4.62
CA LEU A 166 -15.69 -3.55 -3.20
C LEU A 166 -14.33 -4.21 -2.95
N LEU A 167 -14.06 -5.35 -3.57
CA LEU A 167 -12.75 -6.02 -3.49
C LEU A 167 -11.62 -5.16 -4.06
N THR A 168 -11.89 -4.41 -5.13
CA THR A 168 -10.92 -3.47 -5.72
C THR A 168 -10.62 -2.35 -4.73
N ALA A 169 -11.64 -1.80 -4.09
CA ALA A 169 -11.48 -0.77 -3.07
C ALA A 169 -10.70 -1.29 -1.85
N ALA A 170 -10.99 -2.51 -1.38
CA ALA A 170 -10.25 -3.18 -0.30
C ALA A 170 -8.76 -3.34 -0.63
N ASN A 171 -8.46 -3.84 -1.82
CA ASN A 171 -7.10 -4.03 -2.30
C ASN A 171 -6.37 -2.69 -2.54
N ASN A 172 -7.06 -1.66 -3.01
CA ASN A 172 -6.48 -0.32 -3.17
C ASN A 172 -6.06 0.26 -1.81
N SER A 173 -6.93 0.17 -0.80
CA SER A 173 -6.61 0.59 0.58
C SER A 173 -5.39 -0.15 1.13
N PHE A 174 -5.31 -1.47 0.91
CA PHE A 174 -4.13 -2.27 1.30
C PHE A 174 -2.86 -1.79 0.60
N ASN A 175 -2.93 -1.55 -0.71
CA ASN A 175 -1.79 -1.07 -1.50
C ASN A 175 -1.34 0.34 -1.09
N PHE A 176 -2.25 1.23 -0.69
CA PHE A 176 -1.87 2.54 -0.13
C PHE A 176 -1.08 2.39 1.18
N GLY A 177 -1.49 1.45 2.05
CA GLY A 177 -0.72 1.13 3.26
C GLY A 177 0.68 0.60 2.92
N LEU A 178 0.80 -0.36 2.00
CA LEU A 178 2.09 -0.89 1.56
C LEU A 178 2.99 0.16 0.91
N ARG A 179 2.43 1.05 0.09
CA ARG A 179 3.20 2.17 -0.50
C ARG A 179 3.77 3.07 0.59
N SER A 180 3.00 3.33 1.63
CA SER A 180 3.45 4.12 2.79
C SER A 180 4.66 3.49 3.48
N TYR A 181 4.68 2.16 3.61
CA TYR A 181 5.85 1.42 4.12
C TYR A 181 7.08 1.59 3.22
N ASN A 182 6.90 1.52 1.90
CA ASN A 182 8.00 1.69 0.96
C ASN A 182 8.61 3.10 1.03
N PHE A 183 7.77 4.14 1.13
CA PHE A 183 8.26 5.50 1.31
C PHE A 183 8.83 5.75 2.72
N ALA A 184 8.30 5.10 3.76
CA ALA A 184 8.90 5.16 5.10
C ALA A 184 10.35 4.64 5.10
N MET A 185 10.64 3.59 4.32
CA MET A 185 12.02 3.11 4.13
C MET A 185 12.94 4.16 3.48
N ALA A 186 12.43 4.99 2.58
CA ALA A 186 13.22 6.10 2.01
C ALA A 186 13.59 7.14 3.08
N ILE A 187 12.68 7.46 4.01
CA ILE A 187 12.96 8.40 5.10
C ILE A 187 14.06 7.90 6.03
N LEU A 188 14.24 6.58 6.19
CA LEU A 188 15.36 6.07 6.98
C LEU A 188 16.71 6.53 6.42
N ALA A 189 16.86 6.69 5.11
CA ALA A 189 18.08 7.27 4.53
C ALA A 189 18.26 8.76 4.83
N TRP A 190 17.20 9.47 5.21
CA TRP A 190 17.30 10.87 5.60
C TRP A 190 18.07 11.06 6.90
N PHE A 191 18.15 10.04 7.75
CA PHE A 191 19.02 10.05 8.93
C PHE A 191 20.52 9.97 8.59
N VAL A 192 20.86 9.48 7.38
CA VAL A 192 22.23 9.41 6.89
C VAL A 192 22.58 10.68 6.10
N HIS A 193 21.82 10.98 5.04
CA HIS A 193 22.09 12.14 4.19
C HIS A 193 20.85 12.59 3.38
N PRO A 194 20.60 13.90 3.20
CA PRO A 194 19.45 14.40 2.44
C PRO A 194 19.46 13.99 0.96
N ILE A 195 20.64 13.90 0.33
CA ILE A 195 20.77 13.41 -1.06
C ILE A 195 20.41 11.93 -1.16
N LEU A 196 20.86 11.10 -0.20
CA LEU A 196 20.54 9.68 -0.18
C LEU A 196 19.02 9.48 -0.02
N PHE A 197 18.38 10.30 0.79
CA PHE A 197 16.92 10.34 0.93
C PHE A 197 16.21 10.65 -0.40
N MET A 198 16.66 11.67 -1.14
CA MET A 198 16.08 11.96 -2.47
C MET A 198 16.28 10.80 -3.45
N LEU A 199 17.49 10.21 -3.48
CA LEU A 199 17.81 9.06 -4.33
C LEU A 199 16.94 7.85 -3.99
N LEU A 200 16.79 7.49 -2.71
CA LEU A 200 15.92 6.39 -2.30
C LEU A 200 14.45 6.68 -2.56
N THR A 201 14.01 7.93 -2.42
CA THR A 201 12.64 8.32 -2.76
C THR A 201 12.36 8.10 -4.25
N ALA A 202 13.27 8.56 -5.12
CA ALA A 202 13.17 8.33 -6.56
C ALA A 202 13.25 6.84 -6.90
N TRP A 203 14.11 6.08 -6.22
CA TRP A 203 14.24 4.64 -6.37
C TRP A 203 12.95 3.89 -5.98
N VAL A 204 12.31 4.27 -4.88
CA VAL A 204 11.00 3.73 -4.46
C VAL A 204 9.95 4.00 -5.55
N VAL A 205 9.87 5.22 -6.07
CA VAL A 205 8.97 5.56 -7.17
C VAL A 205 9.26 4.70 -8.40
N ALA A 206 10.53 4.52 -8.77
CA ALA A 206 10.93 3.69 -9.90
C ALA A 206 10.57 2.21 -9.73
N ILE A 207 10.77 1.64 -8.52
CA ILE A 207 10.34 0.28 -8.18
C ILE A 207 8.83 0.15 -8.33
N LEU A 208 8.06 1.08 -7.74
CA LEU A 208 6.61 1.04 -7.77
C LEU A 208 6.10 1.14 -9.22
N TYR A 209 6.65 2.05 -10.01
CA TYR A 209 6.33 2.20 -11.43
C TYR A 209 6.66 0.94 -12.24
N ARG A 210 7.87 0.39 -12.11
CA ARG A 210 8.29 -0.83 -12.82
C ARG A 210 7.40 -2.01 -12.44
N ARG A 211 7.04 -2.13 -11.16
CA ARG A 211 6.15 -3.18 -10.67
C ARG A 211 4.76 -3.07 -11.25
N GLU A 212 4.22 -1.86 -11.40
CA GLU A 212 2.84 -1.62 -11.82
C GLU A 212 2.63 -1.74 -13.35
N PHE A 213 3.67 -1.45 -14.15
CA PHE A 213 3.56 -1.41 -15.62
C PHE A 213 4.43 -2.42 -16.40
N HIS A 214 5.49 -2.97 -15.81
CA HIS A 214 6.50 -3.75 -16.56
C HIS A 214 6.86 -5.11 -15.95
N SER A 215 5.94 -5.72 -15.19
CA SER A 215 6.20 -7.03 -14.57
C SER A 215 5.86 -8.20 -15.50
N ARG A 216 6.66 -9.28 -15.42
CA ARG A 216 6.32 -10.62 -15.97
C ARG A 216 4.95 -11.09 -15.49
N THR A 217 4.55 -10.69 -14.28
CA THR A 217 3.21 -10.93 -13.72
C THR A 217 2.10 -10.36 -14.60
N LEU A 218 2.27 -9.15 -15.16
CA LEU A 218 1.28 -8.54 -16.05
C LEU A 218 1.06 -9.39 -17.31
N LYS A 219 2.16 -9.90 -17.89
CA LYS A 219 2.12 -10.79 -19.06
C LYS A 219 1.41 -12.11 -18.74
N ALA A 220 1.72 -12.72 -17.59
CA ALA A 220 1.06 -13.94 -17.14
C ALA A 220 -0.45 -13.75 -16.91
N MET A 221 -0.85 -12.64 -16.28
CA MET A 221 -2.26 -12.31 -16.04
C MET A 221 -3.03 -12.08 -17.34
N ARG A 222 -2.44 -11.41 -18.34
CA ARG A 222 -3.05 -11.25 -19.66
C ARG A 222 -3.29 -12.61 -20.33
N GLY A 223 -2.30 -13.51 -20.26
CA GLY A 223 -2.45 -14.87 -20.77
C GLY A 223 -3.60 -15.63 -20.09
N ALA A 224 -3.71 -15.53 -18.76
CA ALA A 224 -4.82 -16.14 -18.01
C ALA A 224 -6.19 -15.57 -18.42
N ILE A 225 -6.32 -14.24 -18.53
CA ILE A 225 -7.58 -13.58 -18.94
C ILE A 225 -8.02 -14.06 -20.33
N GLN A 226 -7.06 -14.15 -21.26
CA GLN A 226 -7.33 -14.58 -22.64
C GLN A 226 -7.83 -16.03 -22.70
N LEU A 227 -7.26 -16.92 -21.86
CA LEU A 227 -7.69 -18.32 -21.76
C LEU A 227 -9.05 -18.49 -21.05
N SER A 228 -9.38 -17.60 -20.11
CA SER A 228 -10.66 -17.61 -19.39
C SER A 228 -11.83 -16.94 -20.15
N GLY A 229 -11.64 -16.61 -21.43
CA GLY A 229 -12.67 -15.99 -22.27
C GLY A 229 -12.90 -14.49 -22.03
N GLY A 230 -12.07 -13.84 -21.21
CA GLY A 230 -12.09 -12.40 -21.02
C GLY A 230 -11.45 -11.66 -22.20
N LYS A 231 -12.06 -10.57 -22.67
CA LYS A 231 -11.43 -9.72 -23.70
C LYS A 231 -10.20 -9.02 -23.08
N PRO A 232 -8.99 -9.20 -23.64
CA PRO A 232 -7.81 -8.48 -23.16
C PRO A 232 -8.00 -6.98 -23.41
N VAL A 233 -7.62 -6.17 -22.41
CA VAL A 233 -7.61 -4.69 -22.48
C VAL A 233 -6.23 -4.17 -22.83
#